data_AF-A0A8J8APB3-F1
#
_entry.id   AF-A0A8J8APB3-F1
#
_cell.length_a   1.000
_cell.length_b   1.000
_cell.length_c   1.000
_cell.angle_alpha   90.00
_cell.angle_beta   90.00
_cell.angle_gamma   90.00
#
_symmetry.space_group_name_H-M   'P 1'
#
loop_
_entity.id
_entity.type
_entity.pdbx_description
1 polymer ?
#
loop_
_entity_poly.entity_id
_entity_poly.type
_entity_poly.pdbx_seq_one_letter_code
_entity_poly.pdbx_strand_id
1 'polypeptide(L)'
;MSSDNHSHLEQSGASDESLQQVHARLQAQKPEKKEGNPRFPLVLLGIMCAAIFFGSVYLAHYSSRFDPLIYNENQKPVPQVAGGPTITPAMLGKRVFTANCMTCHQANGAGVAGVYPPLAGSEWVVEPQHEKHIIAIVLHGLNGPITVKGNTYNNAMTPFGGILRDDQIANVLTYIRSEWGNNAPAITPEQVAAVRAELGARGPFTVEQLQALK
;
A
#
# COMPACT_ATOMS: atom_id res chain seq x y z
N MET A 1 -40.24 77.40 47.24
CA MET A 1 -38.87 76.94 46.91
C MET A 1 -38.91 75.43 47.06
N SER A 2 -38.62 74.58 46.09
CA SER A 2 -38.27 74.65 44.67
C SER A 2 -38.60 73.24 44.15
N SER A 3 -39.32 73.12 43.03
CA SER A 3 -38.77 72.84 41.70
C SER A 3 -38.19 71.42 41.56
N ASP A 4 -38.85 70.68 40.67
CA ASP A 4 -38.34 69.63 39.78
C ASP A 4 -37.94 68.29 40.44
N ASN A 5 -38.12 67.12 39.82
CA ASN A 5 -38.22 66.83 38.41
C ASN A 5 -38.85 65.46 38.19
N HIS A 6 -39.50 65.31 37.04
CA HIS A 6 -40.12 64.10 36.53
C HIS A 6 -39.14 62.93 36.32
N SER A 7 -39.60 61.70 36.59
CA SER A 7 -39.55 60.56 35.65
C SER A 7 -40.28 59.39 36.31
N HIS A 8 -41.54 59.10 35.98
CA HIS A 8 -41.96 58.42 34.75
C HIS A 8 -41.27 57.06 34.62
N LEU A 9 -42.09 55.99 34.59
CA LEU A 9 -41.73 54.59 34.29
C LEU A 9 -40.98 53.94 35.46
N GLU A 10 -41.57 53.05 36.26
CA GLU A 10 -41.84 51.68 35.83
C GLU A 10 -42.92 51.03 36.71
N GLN A 11 -44.13 51.00 36.16
CA GLN A 11 -45.08 49.91 36.43
C GLN A 11 -44.77 48.81 35.40
N SER A 12 -43.67 48.09 35.60
CA SER A 12 -43.26 46.94 34.80
C SER A 12 -42.98 45.73 35.71
N GLY A 13 -44.02 45.28 36.43
CA GLY A 13 -44.21 43.87 36.79
C GLY A 13 -43.28 43.20 37.81
N ALA A 14 -42.07 43.70 38.07
CA ALA A 14 -41.17 43.19 39.10
C ALA A 14 -40.05 44.21 39.39
N SER A 15 -39.92 44.70 40.63
CA SER A 15 -38.71 45.44 41.03
C SER A 15 -37.49 44.51 41.00
N ASP A 16 -36.29 45.03 40.74
CA ASP A 16 -35.04 44.24 40.77
C ASP A 16 -34.89 43.44 42.08
N GLU A 17 -35.32 44.03 43.19
CA GLU A 17 -35.34 43.37 44.50
C GLU A 17 -36.32 42.18 44.52
N SER A 18 -37.49 42.32 43.89
CA SER A 18 -38.47 41.23 43.78
C SER A 18 -38.00 40.12 42.83
N LEU A 19 -37.34 40.48 41.73
CA LEU A 19 -36.73 39.49 40.82
C LEU A 19 -35.60 38.75 41.52
N GLN A 20 -34.75 39.45 42.27
CA GLN A 20 -33.70 38.82 43.07
C GLN A 20 -34.26 37.92 44.17
N GLN A 21 -35.35 38.31 44.85
CA GLN A 21 -36.01 37.46 45.82
C GLN A 21 -36.62 36.20 45.19
N VAL A 22 -37.30 36.33 44.05
CA VAL A 22 -37.85 35.18 43.33
C VAL A 22 -36.73 34.29 42.81
N HIS A 23 -35.63 34.86 42.29
CA HIS A 23 -34.47 34.12 41.84
C HIS A 23 -33.78 33.38 42.99
N ALA A 24 -33.63 34.03 44.15
CA ALA A 24 -33.08 33.42 45.36
C ALA A 24 -33.97 32.27 45.87
N ARG A 25 -35.31 32.43 45.84
CA ARG A 25 -36.25 31.36 46.20
C ARG A 25 -36.22 30.19 45.20
N LEU A 26 -36.11 30.47 43.91
CA LEU A 26 -35.99 29.44 42.87
C LEU A 26 -34.64 28.71 42.94
N GLN A 27 -33.55 29.39 43.28
CA GLN A 27 -32.25 28.77 43.50
C GLN A 27 -32.22 27.95 44.80
N ALA A 28 -32.85 28.42 45.88
CA ALA A 28 -32.97 27.68 47.13
C ALA A 28 -33.84 26.41 47.00
N GLN A 29 -34.79 26.40 46.06
CA GLN A 29 -35.62 25.24 45.76
C GLN A 29 -35.00 24.29 44.72
N LYS A 30 -33.95 24.71 44.00
CA LYS A 30 -33.20 23.77 43.16
C LYS A 30 -32.49 22.80 44.10
N PRO A 31 -32.82 21.50 44.10
CA PRO A 31 -32.06 20.55 44.86
C PRO A 31 -30.61 20.66 44.36
N GLU A 32 -29.67 20.84 45.29
CA GLU A 32 -28.25 20.80 44.98
C GLU A 32 -27.99 19.47 44.26
N LYS A 33 -27.84 19.53 42.94
CA LYS A 33 -27.51 18.34 42.17
C LYS A 33 -26.08 18.04 42.58
N LYS A 34 -25.91 17.13 43.55
CA LYS A 34 -24.61 16.57 43.87
C LYS A 34 -24.05 16.05 42.56
N GLU A 35 -23.18 16.84 41.96
CA GLU A 35 -22.34 16.43 40.85
C GLU A 35 -21.39 15.43 41.48
N GLY A 36 -21.87 14.18 41.59
CA GLY A 36 -21.05 13.05 41.93
C GLY A 36 -19.94 13.08 40.90
N ASN A 37 -18.75 13.46 41.36
CA ASN A 37 -17.52 13.52 40.57
C ASN A 37 -17.59 12.36 39.57
N PRO A 38 -17.77 12.61 38.26
CA PRO A 38 -17.76 11.52 37.31
C PRO A 38 -16.31 11.08 37.35
N ARG A 39 -16.01 10.08 38.19
CA ARG A 39 -14.75 9.37 38.19
C ARG A 39 -14.59 8.98 36.73
N PHE A 40 -13.76 9.73 35.99
CA PHE A 40 -13.60 9.52 34.56
C PHE A 40 -13.44 8.03 34.37
N PRO A 41 -14.29 7.38 33.53
CA PRO A 41 -14.38 5.93 33.54
C PRO A 41 -12.97 5.40 33.27
N LEU A 42 -12.32 4.85 34.30
CA LEU A 42 -10.93 4.39 34.25
C LEU A 42 -10.72 3.40 33.11
N VAL A 43 -11.79 2.71 32.73
CA VAL A 43 -11.89 1.85 31.55
C VAL A 43 -11.65 2.62 30.25
N LEU A 44 -12.27 3.79 30.04
CA LEU A 44 -12.08 4.62 28.85
C LEU A 44 -10.63 5.13 28.76
N LEU A 45 -10.06 5.57 29.89
CA LEU A 45 -8.66 5.98 29.95
C LEU A 45 -7.73 4.80 29.64
N GLY A 46 -8.00 3.61 30.19
CA GLY A 46 -7.26 2.40 29.90
C GLY A 46 -7.32 1.99 28.43
N ILE A 47 -8.49 2.10 27.78
CA ILE A 47 -8.65 1.84 26.35
C ILE A 47 -7.85 2.83 25.51
N MET A 48 -7.92 4.13 25.84
CA MET A 48 -7.15 5.16 25.12
C MET A 48 -5.64 4.94 25.28
N CYS A 49 -5.17 4.64 26.49
CA CYS A 49 -3.75 4.34 26.73
C CYS A 49 -3.30 3.08 25.98
N ALA A 50 -4.12 2.02 25.96
CA ALA A 50 -3.83 0.81 25.20
C ALA A 50 -3.76 1.10 23.70
N ALA A 51 -4.71 1.85 23.13
CA ALA A 51 -4.70 2.21 21.72
C ALA A 51 -3.46 3.02 21.34
N ILE A 52 -3.05 3.97 22.19
CA ILE A 52 -1.83 4.76 21.98
C ILE A 52 -0.58 3.87 22.10
N PHE A 53 -0.52 2.97 23.08
CA PHE A 53 0.61 2.06 23.28
C PHE A 53 0.77 1.09 22.10
N PHE A 54 -0.30 0.37 21.73
CA PHE A 54 -0.28 -0.55 20.60
C PHE A 54 -0.05 0.17 19.28
N GLY A 55 -0.66 1.34 19.07
CA GLY A 55 -0.43 2.17 17.89
C GLY A 55 1.02 2.65 17.78
N SER A 56 1.63 3.07 18.91
CA SER A 56 3.02 3.54 18.93
C SER A 56 4.01 2.38 18.72
N VAL A 57 3.77 1.22 19.33
CA VAL A 57 4.58 0.01 19.13
C VAL A 57 4.46 -0.46 17.68
N TYR A 58 3.23 -0.53 17.14
CA TYR A 58 3.01 -0.88 15.75
C TYR A 58 3.75 0.08 14.81
N LEU A 59 3.63 1.38 15.03
CA LEU A 59 4.34 2.38 14.23
C LEU A 59 5.86 2.25 14.40
N ALA A 60 6.39 2.02 15.60
CA ALA A 60 7.83 1.85 15.80
C ALA A 60 8.41 0.60 15.12
N HIS A 61 7.64 -0.49 15.07
CA HIS A 61 8.08 -1.74 14.44
C HIS A 61 7.87 -1.78 12.92
N TYR A 62 6.80 -1.14 12.42
CA TYR A 62 6.40 -1.25 11.02
C TYR A 62 6.58 0.06 10.21
N SER A 63 6.76 1.21 10.87
CA SER A 63 7.24 2.41 10.18
C SER A 63 8.76 2.38 10.14
N SER A 64 9.30 2.62 8.96
CA SER A 64 10.72 2.58 8.60
C SER A 64 11.53 3.72 9.23
N ARG A 65 11.43 3.92 10.56
CA ARG A 65 12.15 4.93 11.37
C ARG A 65 12.09 6.40 10.89
N PHE A 66 11.14 6.75 10.01
CA PHE A 66 11.08 8.06 9.36
C PHE A 66 12.44 8.51 8.82
N ASP A 67 13.18 7.61 8.16
CA ASP A 67 14.48 7.94 7.60
C ASP A 67 14.32 8.93 6.41
N PRO A 68 14.79 10.19 6.54
CA PRO A 68 14.62 11.20 5.49
C PRO A 68 15.34 10.84 4.19
N LEU A 69 16.28 9.90 4.22
CA LEU A 69 17.09 9.50 3.08
C LEU A 69 16.37 8.52 2.15
N ILE A 70 15.23 7.95 2.57
CA ILE A 70 14.42 7.06 1.72
C ILE A 70 13.58 7.85 0.69
N TYR A 71 13.31 9.13 0.94
CA TYR A 71 12.54 10.01 0.05
C TYR A 71 13.34 11.21 -0.47
N ASN A 72 14.62 11.03 -0.77
CA ASN A 72 15.43 12.07 -1.39
C ASN A 72 15.70 11.78 -2.88
N GLU A 73 14.87 12.36 -3.76
CA GLU A 73 15.00 12.30 -5.23
C GLU A 73 16.35 12.85 -5.73
N ASN A 74 16.98 13.75 -4.96
CA ASN A 74 18.17 14.49 -5.37
C ASN A 74 19.49 13.91 -4.84
N GLN A 75 19.45 12.79 -4.11
CA GLN A 75 20.65 12.21 -3.51
C GLN A 75 21.37 11.28 -4.50
N LYS A 76 22.61 11.63 -4.88
CA LYS A 76 23.50 10.73 -5.60
C LYS A 76 23.73 9.45 -4.78
N PRO A 77 23.89 8.27 -5.41
CA PRO A 77 24.02 7.00 -4.69
C PRO A 77 25.15 7.07 -3.66
N VAL A 78 24.80 6.94 -2.38
CA VAL A 78 25.79 6.79 -1.30
C VAL A 78 26.32 5.35 -1.36
N PRO A 79 27.65 5.12 -1.26
CA PRO A 79 28.19 3.77 -1.16
C PRO A 79 27.52 3.04 0.00
N GLN A 80 26.93 1.87 -0.29
CA GLN A 80 26.22 1.07 0.70
C GLN A 80 27.15 0.77 1.88
N VAL A 81 26.79 1.29 3.06
CA VAL A 81 27.45 0.95 4.32
C VAL A 81 27.21 -0.54 4.57
N ALA A 82 28.30 -1.30 4.61
CA ALA A 82 28.31 -2.73 4.92
C ALA A 82 27.68 -2.94 6.31
N GLY A 83 26.43 -3.43 6.35
CA GLY A 83 25.72 -3.72 7.61
C GLY A 83 24.20 -3.53 7.59
N GLY A 84 23.63 -2.89 6.57
CA GLY A 84 22.17 -2.92 6.33
C GLY A 84 21.72 -4.25 5.69
N PRO A 85 20.42 -4.61 5.72
CA PRO A 85 19.92 -5.73 4.93
C PRO A 85 20.31 -5.51 3.47
N THR A 86 21.16 -6.38 2.91
CA THR A 86 21.58 -6.28 1.52
C THR A 86 20.34 -6.28 0.64
N ILE A 87 20.09 -5.16 -0.06
CA ILE A 87 18.95 -5.07 -0.97
C ILE A 87 19.23 -6.00 -2.15
N THR A 88 18.60 -7.18 -2.13
CA THR A 88 18.76 -8.15 -3.21
C THR A 88 17.85 -7.80 -4.39
N PRO A 89 18.23 -8.15 -5.63
CA PRO A 89 17.36 -8.09 -6.80
C PRO A 89 15.98 -8.72 -6.56
N ALA A 90 15.94 -9.86 -5.86
CA ALA A 90 14.70 -10.55 -5.51
C ALA A 90 13.79 -9.72 -4.58
N MET A 91 14.33 -9.00 -3.60
CA MET A 91 13.52 -8.13 -2.74
C MET A 91 12.91 -6.95 -3.50
N LEU A 92 13.67 -6.34 -4.43
CA LEU A 92 13.15 -5.31 -5.33
C LEU A 92 12.10 -5.89 -6.28
N GLY A 93 12.36 -7.10 -6.79
CA GLY A 93 11.45 -7.85 -7.65
C GLY A 93 10.11 -8.14 -6.99
N LYS A 94 10.10 -8.50 -5.71
CA LYS A 94 8.87 -8.69 -4.94
C LYS A 94 7.96 -7.46 -4.93
N ARG A 95 8.53 -6.26 -4.84
CA ARG A 95 7.76 -5.00 -4.87
C ARG A 95 7.12 -4.80 -6.24
N VAL A 96 7.89 -5.02 -7.30
CA VAL A 96 7.38 -4.94 -8.68
C VAL A 96 6.29 -5.99 -8.92
N PHE A 97 6.48 -7.23 -8.45
CA PHE A 97 5.51 -8.32 -8.54
C PHE A 97 4.19 -7.95 -7.85
N THR A 98 4.27 -7.45 -6.61
CA THR A 98 3.10 -7.08 -5.81
C THR A 98 2.29 -5.98 -6.50
N ALA A 99 2.96 -5.00 -7.10
CA ALA A 99 2.30 -3.87 -7.75
C ALA A 99 1.69 -4.21 -9.12
N ASN A 100 2.30 -5.13 -9.89
CA ASN A 100 1.98 -5.29 -11.32
C ASN A 100 1.48 -6.70 -11.70
N CYS A 101 1.94 -7.75 -11.01
CA CYS A 101 1.77 -9.13 -11.46
C CYS A 101 0.81 -9.93 -10.55
N MET A 102 0.80 -9.59 -9.26
CA MET A 102 0.08 -10.32 -8.22
C MET A 102 -1.43 -10.40 -8.47
N THR A 103 -2.04 -9.37 -9.05
CA THR A 103 -3.48 -9.34 -9.32
C THR A 103 -3.94 -10.53 -10.17
N CYS A 104 -3.12 -10.97 -11.13
CA CYS A 104 -3.45 -12.08 -12.02
C CYS A 104 -2.78 -13.38 -11.58
N HIS A 105 -1.48 -13.33 -11.25
CA HIS A 105 -0.69 -14.52 -10.91
C HIS A 105 -0.78 -14.94 -9.44
N GLN A 106 -1.50 -14.17 -8.62
CA GLN A 106 -1.68 -14.37 -7.17
C GLN A 106 -0.39 -14.22 -6.36
N ALA A 107 -0.52 -13.97 -5.06
CA ALA A 107 0.63 -13.79 -4.16
C ALA A 107 1.51 -15.05 -4.04
N ASN A 108 0.92 -16.23 -4.24
CA ASN A 108 1.59 -17.53 -4.22
C ASN A 108 2.04 -18.00 -5.61
N GLY A 109 1.90 -17.17 -6.66
CA GLY A 109 2.29 -17.53 -8.02
C GLY A 109 1.47 -18.69 -8.62
N ALA A 110 0.36 -19.10 -7.99
CA ALA A 110 -0.45 -20.22 -8.48
C ALA A 110 -1.38 -19.82 -9.64
N GLY A 111 -1.54 -18.52 -9.90
CA GLY A 111 -2.52 -18.02 -10.85
C GLY A 111 -3.94 -18.41 -10.48
N VAL A 112 -4.80 -18.50 -11.50
CA VAL A 112 -6.20 -18.93 -11.37
C VAL A 112 -6.43 -19.98 -12.44
N ALA A 113 -6.74 -21.21 -12.03
CA ALA A 113 -6.92 -22.33 -12.95
C ALA A 113 -7.90 -21.99 -14.08
N GLY A 114 -7.50 -22.27 -15.33
CA GLY A 114 -8.27 -21.97 -16.54
C GLY A 114 -8.29 -20.50 -16.97
N VAL A 115 -7.78 -19.56 -16.16
CA VAL A 115 -7.81 -18.11 -16.45
C VAL A 115 -6.41 -17.51 -16.51
N TYR A 116 -5.61 -17.66 -15.45
CA TYR A 116 -4.25 -17.13 -15.37
C TYR A 116 -3.26 -18.25 -15.04
N PRO A 117 -2.20 -18.44 -15.84
CA PRO A 117 -1.28 -19.54 -15.64
C PRO A 117 -0.48 -19.40 -14.34
N PRO A 118 -0.11 -20.53 -13.70
CA PRO A 118 0.80 -20.51 -12.58
C PRO A 118 2.21 -20.11 -13.02
N LEU A 119 2.90 -19.35 -12.19
CA LEU A 119 4.34 -19.10 -12.26
C LEU A 119 5.12 -20.05 -11.34
N ALA A 120 4.48 -20.56 -10.29
CA ALA A 120 5.05 -21.53 -9.36
C ALA A 120 5.23 -22.91 -10.03
N GLY A 121 6.48 -23.33 -10.19
CA GLY A 121 6.86 -24.59 -10.84
C GLY A 121 6.48 -24.66 -12.31
N SER A 122 6.40 -23.52 -13.00
CA SER A 122 6.11 -23.43 -14.43
C SER A 122 7.35 -23.74 -15.26
N GLU A 123 7.21 -24.62 -16.25
CA GLU A 123 8.26 -24.96 -17.23
C GLU A 123 8.79 -23.72 -17.96
N TRP A 124 7.93 -22.72 -18.21
CA TRP A 124 8.31 -21.45 -18.83
C TRP A 124 9.22 -20.62 -17.92
N VAL A 125 9.07 -20.74 -16.60
CA VAL A 125 9.84 -19.98 -15.62
C VAL A 125 11.14 -20.70 -15.27
N VAL A 126 11.14 -22.02 -15.14
CA VAL A 126 12.28 -22.75 -14.58
C VAL A 126 13.26 -23.26 -15.63
N GLU A 127 12.80 -23.52 -16.86
CA GLU A 127 13.66 -24.10 -17.89
C GLU A 127 14.56 -23.03 -18.53
N PRO A 128 15.90 -23.27 -18.62
CA PRO A 128 16.84 -22.30 -19.18
C PRO A 128 16.52 -21.87 -20.61
N GLN A 129 15.92 -22.75 -21.41
CA GLN A 129 15.59 -22.50 -22.81
C GLN A 129 14.50 -21.43 -22.96
N HIS A 130 13.67 -21.23 -21.94
CA HIS A 130 12.57 -20.26 -21.94
C HIS A 130 12.99 -18.90 -21.35
N GLU A 131 14.26 -18.72 -20.97
CA GLU A 131 14.76 -17.49 -20.37
C GLU A 131 14.46 -16.24 -21.22
N LYS A 132 14.74 -16.31 -22.53
CA LYS A 132 14.44 -15.23 -23.46
C LYS A 132 12.93 -15.04 -23.66
N HIS A 133 12.15 -16.13 -23.60
CA HIS A 133 10.70 -16.08 -23.80
C HIS A 133 10.00 -15.35 -22.68
N ILE A 134 10.34 -15.60 -21.41
CA ILE A 134 9.73 -14.89 -20.29
C ILE A 134 10.08 -13.39 -20.29
N ILE A 135 11.29 -13.04 -20.72
CA ILE A 135 11.68 -11.63 -20.91
C ILE A 135 10.81 -11.00 -22.01
N ALA A 136 10.67 -11.68 -23.15
CA ALA A 136 9.84 -11.20 -24.27
C ALA A 136 8.35 -11.06 -23.88
N ILE A 137 7.82 -12.00 -23.09
CA ILE A 137 6.45 -11.97 -22.56
C ILE A 137 6.24 -10.74 -21.68
N VAL A 138 7.15 -10.44 -20.75
CA VAL A 138 6.99 -9.26 -19.87
C VAL A 138 7.13 -7.96 -20.69
N LEU A 139 8.04 -7.91 -21.65
CA LEU A 139 8.24 -6.72 -22.47
C LEU A 139 7.04 -6.43 -23.37
N HIS A 140 6.53 -7.44 -24.07
CA HIS A 140 5.59 -7.25 -25.18
C HIS A 140 4.19 -7.85 -24.94
N GLY A 141 4.02 -8.63 -23.88
CA GLY A 141 2.79 -9.34 -23.61
C GLY A 141 2.70 -10.65 -24.39
N LEU A 142 1.65 -11.41 -24.09
CA LEU A 142 1.35 -12.71 -24.69
C LEU A 142 -0.14 -12.78 -25.02
N ASN A 143 -0.46 -13.29 -26.20
CA ASN A 143 -1.82 -13.54 -26.68
C ASN A 143 -1.93 -14.95 -27.23
N GLY A 144 -3.13 -15.54 -27.09
CA GLY A 144 -3.44 -16.86 -27.62
C GLY A 144 -3.21 -17.99 -26.62
N PRO A 145 -3.43 -19.23 -27.06
CA PRO A 145 -3.37 -20.40 -26.19
C PRO A 145 -1.92 -20.71 -25.78
N ILE A 146 -1.69 -20.87 -24.48
CA ILE A 146 -0.44 -21.34 -23.89
C ILE A 146 -0.72 -22.52 -22.96
N THR A 147 0.13 -23.54 -23.03
CA THR A 147 0.09 -24.67 -22.11
C THR A 147 1.12 -24.45 -21.00
N VAL A 148 0.65 -24.52 -19.75
CA VAL A 148 1.50 -24.42 -18.55
C VAL A 148 1.10 -25.53 -17.60
N LYS A 149 2.07 -26.39 -17.23
CA LYS A 149 1.85 -27.57 -16.38
C LYS A 149 0.68 -28.46 -16.86
N GLY A 150 0.60 -28.67 -18.17
CA GLY A 150 -0.42 -29.50 -18.81
C GLY A 150 -1.82 -28.89 -18.91
N ASN A 151 -2.03 -27.65 -18.45
CA ASN A 151 -3.30 -26.94 -18.60
C ASN A 151 -3.18 -25.84 -19.67
N THR A 152 -4.20 -25.69 -20.49
CA THR A 152 -4.26 -24.64 -21.53
C THR A 152 -4.94 -23.38 -21.00
N TYR A 153 -4.31 -22.24 -21.25
CA TYR A 153 -4.79 -20.91 -20.91
C TYR A 153 -4.88 -20.09 -22.20
N ASN A 154 -5.98 -19.38 -22.42
CA ASN A 154 -6.17 -18.57 -23.63
C ASN A 154 -6.62 -17.15 -23.24
N ASN A 155 -5.72 -16.45 -22.55
CA ASN A 155 -5.93 -15.08 -22.11
C ASN A 155 -4.79 -14.18 -22.58
N ALA A 156 -5.06 -12.89 -22.65
CA ALA A 156 -4.07 -11.87 -22.98
C ALA A 156 -3.31 -11.42 -21.72
N MET A 157 -1.98 -11.44 -21.77
CA MET A 157 -1.11 -10.75 -20.82
C MET A 157 -0.67 -9.42 -21.42
N THR A 158 -0.92 -8.33 -20.71
CA THR A 158 -0.57 -6.98 -21.15
C THR A 158 0.96 -6.76 -21.17
N PRO A 159 1.49 -5.97 -22.13
CA PRO A 159 2.90 -5.60 -22.16
C PRO A 159 3.27 -4.68 -20.99
N PHE A 160 4.45 -4.90 -20.40
CA PHE A 160 5.04 -4.02 -19.39
C PHE A 160 6.28 -3.27 -19.88
N GLY A 161 6.77 -3.52 -21.09
CA GLY A 161 7.98 -2.88 -21.63
C GLY A 161 7.89 -1.36 -21.72
N GLY A 162 6.70 -0.77 -21.87
CA GLY A 162 6.50 0.69 -21.86
C GLY A 162 6.39 1.32 -20.47
N ILE A 163 6.25 0.50 -19.42
CA ILE A 163 5.95 0.93 -18.06
C ILE A 163 7.14 0.66 -17.13
N LEU A 164 7.78 -0.50 -17.30
CA LEU A 164 8.89 -0.97 -16.48
C LEU A 164 10.22 -0.85 -17.21
N ARG A 165 11.22 -0.37 -16.48
CA ARG A 165 12.61 -0.34 -16.91
C ARG A 165 13.26 -1.72 -16.85
N ASP A 166 14.40 -1.87 -17.50
CA ASP A 166 15.13 -3.15 -17.59
C ASP A 166 15.55 -3.70 -16.23
N ASP A 167 15.96 -2.82 -15.30
CA ASP A 167 16.29 -3.19 -13.93
C ASP A 167 15.06 -3.76 -13.19
N GLN A 168 13.89 -3.15 -13.38
CA GLN A 168 12.66 -3.59 -12.73
C GLN A 168 12.16 -4.92 -13.27
N ILE A 169 12.25 -5.12 -14.60
CA ILE A 169 11.90 -6.38 -15.25
C ILE A 169 12.86 -7.50 -14.84
N ALA A 170 14.17 -7.24 -14.83
CA ALA A 170 15.18 -8.20 -14.39
C ALA A 170 14.94 -8.62 -12.93
N ASN A 171 14.68 -7.65 -12.06
CA ASN A 171 14.40 -7.90 -10.65
C ASN A 171 13.13 -8.75 -10.45
N VAL A 172 12.02 -8.44 -11.14
CA VAL A 172 10.77 -9.21 -10.98
C VAL A 172 10.88 -10.62 -11.53
N LEU A 173 11.56 -10.81 -12.68
CA LEU A 173 11.80 -12.13 -13.24
C LEU A 173 12.73 -12.95 -12.32
N THR A 174 13.75 -12.31 -11.74
CA THR A 174 14.61 -12.95 -10.74
C THR A 174 13.82 -13.39 -9.51
N TYR A 175 12.94 -12.54 -8.98
CA TYR A 175 12.04 -12.89 -7.87
C TYR A 175 11.19 -14.12 -8.24
N ILE A 176 10.47 -14.07 -9.36
CA ILE A 176 9.63 -15.17 -9.84
C ILE A 176 10.42 -16.48 -9.99
N ARG A 177 11.65 -16.42 -10.49
CA ARG A 177 12.53 -17.59 -10.71
C ARG A 177 13.14 -18.18 -9.44
N SER A 178 13.07 -17.45 -8.32
CA SER A 178 13.59 -17.87 -7.01
C SER A 178 12.50 -18.25 -6.00
N GLU A 179 11.23 -17.98 -6.31
CA GLU A 179 10.11 -18.12 -5.37
C GLU A 179 9.27 -19.37 -5.63
N TRP A 180 8.47 -19.74 -4.64
CA TRP A 180 7.52 -20.87 -4.72
C TRP A 180 8.16 -22.20 -5.10
N GLY A 181 9.42 -22.40 -4.70
CA GLY A 181 10.20 -23.61 -5.01
C GLY A 181 10.84 -23.59 -6.41
N ASN A 182 10.73 -22.48 -7.15
CA ASN A 182 11.50 -22.29 -8.37
C ASN A 182 12.99 -22.15 -8.00
N ASN A 183 13.85 -22.81 -8.79
CA ASN A 183 15.30 -22.76 -8.61
C ASN A 183 15.96 -22.55 -9.97
N ALA A 184 15.74 -21.36 -10.54
CA ALA A 184 16.31 -20.97 -11.82
C ALA A 184 17.25 -19.76 -11.68
N PRO A 185 18.25 -19.61 -12.56
CA PRO A 185 19.20 -18.50 -12.51
C PRO A 185 18.52 -17.13 -12.55
N ALA A 186 19.11 -16.14 -11.87
CA ALA A 186 18.65 -14.76 -11.91
C ALA A 186 18.74 -14.19 -13.33
N ILE A 187 17.83 -13.26 -13.65
CA ILE A 187 17.85 -12.49 -14.90
C ILE A 187 18.54 -11.15 -14.63
N THR A 188 19.49 -10.78 -15.48
CA THR A 188 20.22 -9.52 -15.35
C THR A 188 19.57 -8.39 -16.18
N PRO A 189 19.75 -7.12 -15.80
CA PRO A 189 19.26 -5.99 -16.60
C PRO A 189 19.82 -5.99 -18.03
N GLU A 190 21.05 -6.44 -18.22
CA GLU A 190 21.71 -6.51 -19.53
C GLU A 190 21.02 -7.52 -20.45
N GLN A 191 20.56 -8.66 -19.91
CA GLN A 191 19.78 -9.63 -20.68
C GLN A 191 18.45 -9.03 -21.12
N VAL A 192 17.77 -8.29 -20.25
CA VAL A 192 16.51 -7.61 -20.59
C VAL A 192 16.75 -6.54 -21.65
N ALA A 193 17.78 -5.72 -21.48
CA ALA A 193 18.14 -4.68 -22.44
C ALA A 193 18.49 -5.26 -23.82
N ALA A 194 19.22 -6.38 -23.86
CA ALA A 194 19.54 -7.08 -25.10
C ALA A 194 18.29 -7.56 -25.83
N VAL A 195 17.36 -8.22 -25.12
CA VAL A 195 16.09 -8.69 -25.71
C VAL A 195 15.23 -7.51 -26.16
N ARG A 196 15.17 -6.42 -25.38
CA ARG A 196 14.44 -5.21 -25.76
C ARG A 196 14.99 -4.59 -27.04
N ALA A 197 16.32 -4.49 -27.15
CA ALA A 197 16.98 -3.94 -28.32
C ALA A 197 16.76 -4.83 -29.56
N GLU A 198 16.80 -6.16 -29.39
CA GLU A 198 16.56 -7.13 -30.46
C GLU A 198 15.13 -7.06 -30.99
N LEU A 199 14.13 -6.96 -30.10
CA LEU A 199 12.72 -7.05 -30.47
C LEU A 199 12.09 -5.72 -30.89
N GLY A 200 12.66 -4.60 -30.44
CA GLY A 200 12.17 -3.25 -30.77
C GLY A 200 10.72 -3.01 -30.34
N ALA A 201 10.04 -2.07 -30.99
CA ALA A 201 8.61 -1.83 -30.75
C ALA A 201 7.77 -2.84 -31.53
N ARG A 202 7.02 -3.68 -30.82
CA ARG A 202 6.12 -4.68 -31.41
C ARG A 202 4.91 -4.97 -30.53
N GLY A 203 3.89 -5.59 -31.13
CA GLY A 203 2.73 -6.10 -30.42
C GLY A 203 2.99 -7.41 -29.67
N PRO A 204 1.96 -7.93 -28.95
CA PRO A 204 2.07 -9.15 -28.15
C PRO A 204 2.49 -10.37 -28.95
N PHE A 205 3.19 -11.29 -28.28
CA PHE A 205 3.60 -12.55 -28.86
C PHE A 205 2.46 -13.57 -28.90
N THR A 206 2.55 -14.52 -29.83
CA THR A 206 1.91 -15.84 -29.69
C THR A 206 2.93 -16.87 -29.24
N VAL A 207 2.48 -18.04 -28.77
CA VAL A 207 3.40 -19.12 -28.34
C VAL A 207 4.27 -19.60 -29.51
N GLU A 208 3.72 -19.67 -30.71
CA GLU A 208 4.49 -20.06 -31.91
C GLU A 208 5.59 -19.04 -32.21
N GLN A 209 5.30 -17.75 -32.03
CA GLN A 209 6.29 -16.69 -32.21
C GLN A 209 7.37 -16.71 -31.13
N LEU A 210 7.02 -17.06 -29.89
CA LEU A 210 8.02 -17.26 -28.83
C LEU A 210 8.92 -18.44 -29.14
N GLN A 211 8.35 -19.57 -29.55
CA GLN A 211 9.12 -20.76 -29.91
C GLN A 211 10.04 -20.53 -31.13
N ALA A 212 9.71 -19.58 -31.99
CA ALA A 212 10.57 -19.14 -33.09
C ALA A 212 11.74 -18.25 -32.62
N LEU A 213 11.68 -17.66 -31.41
CA LEU A 213 12.81 -16.97 -30.80
C LEU A 213 13.82 -18.01 -30.32
N LYS A 214 14.97 -18.02 -31.01
CA LYS A 214 16.15 -18.76 -30.59
C LYS A 214 16.85 -18.10 -29.42
#